data_AF-A4YHV8-F1
#
_entry.id   AF-A4YHV8-F1
#
_cell.length_a   1.000
_cell.length_b   1.000
_cell.length_c   1.000
_cell.angle_alpha   90.00
_cell.angle_beta   90.00
_cell.angle_gamma   90.00
#
_symmetry.space_group_name_H-M   'P 1'
#
loop_
_entity.id
_entity.type
_entity.pdbx_description
1 polymer ?
#
loop_
_entity_poly.entity_id
_entity_poly.type
_entity_poly.pdbx_seq_one_letter_code
_entity_poly.pdbx_strand_id
1 'polypeptide(L)'
;MNRPLIVASLPVTSPGDISRVKDIDADLVELRLDYSREFPRPQDLLPYRDRILVTLRDREEGGQGNFTDNFKETFLNELMKLGILYDVEASFLSRRRVQFREKVVSAHYFHRLPSREEVDCLFSTYREAFTVKIAVSNLPGYREILSYISTKPGSTFMPMSPDPLERLAISLLGSRLLYTYVDSPTATGQLHYLEAKRILNCLF
;
A
#
# COMPACT_ATOMS: atom_id res chain seq x y z
N MET A 1 17.75 -0.90 -12.36
CA MET A 1 16.75 -0.35 -11.41
C MET A 1 15.45 -0.25 -12.18
N ASN A 2 14.36 -0.81 -11.67
CA ASN A 2 13.07 -0.75 -12.36
C ASN A 2 12.31 0.50 -11.92
N ARG A 3 11.60 1.15 -12.83
CA ARG A 3 10.68 2.24 -12.49
C ARG A 3 9.65 1.73 -11.48
N PRO A 4 9.49 2.35 -10.29
CA PRO A 4 8.41 1.98 -9.38
C PRO A 4 7.05 2.26 -10.02
N LEU A 5 6.07 1.39 -9.79
CA LEU A 5 4.69 1.66 -10.20
C LEU A 5 4.10 2.75 -9.30
N ILE A 6 3.53 3.78 -9.91
CA ILE A 6 2.85 4.85 -9.20
C ILE A 6 1.50 4.33 -8.73
N VAL A 7 1.31 4.32 -7.41
CA VAL A 7 0.04 4.01 -6.76
C VAL A 7 -0.58 5.32 -6.29
N ALA A 8 -1.70 5.71 -6.88
CA ALA A 8 -2.44 6.91 -6.47
C ALA A 8 -3.49 6.54 -5.41
N SER A 9 -3.26 6.93 -4.16
CA SER A 9 -4.19 6.69 -3.06
C SER A 9 -5.42 7.58 -3.16
N LEU A 10 -6.59 6.95 -3.21
CA LEU A 10 -7.91 7.55 -3.25
C LEU A 10 -8.70 7.12 -1.99
N PRO A 11 -8.93 8.03 -1.03
CA PRO A 11 -9.93 7.84 0.01
C PRO A 11 -11.31 7.65 -0.63
N VAL A 12 -11.92 6.49 -0.39
CA VAL A 12 -13.29 6.23 -0.84
C VAL A 12 -14.21 6.54 0.33
N THR A 13 -15.03 7.59 0.20
CA THR A 13 -15.99 7.99 1.22
C THR A 13 -17.41 7.52 0.89
N SER A 14 -17.69 7.39 -0.41
CA SER A 14 -18.94 6.90 -0.97
C SER A 14 -18.69 5.99 -2.18
N PRO A 15 -19.63 5.09 -2.54
CA PRO A 15 -19.48 4.24 -3.73
C PRO A 15 -19.25 5.01 -5.05
N GLY A 16 -19.72 6.26 -5.14
CA GLY A 16 -19.50 7.12 -6.31
C GLY A 16 -18.02 7.45 -6.58
N ASP A 17 -17.19 7.47 -5.54
CA ASP A 17 -15.76 7.81 -5.65
C ASP A 17 -14.99 6.78 -6.50
N ILE A 18 -15.44 5.52 -6.53
CA ILE A 18 -14.81 4.43 -7.28
C ILE A 18 -14.79 4.74 -8.79
N SER A 19 -15.82 5.44 -9.28
CA SER A 19 -15.91 5.80 -10.70
C SER A 19 -14.76 6.71 -11.17
N ARG A 20 -14.10 7.41 -10.25
CA ARG A 20 -12.96 8.30 -10.51
C ARG A 20 -11.71 7.56 -10.96
N VAL A 21 -11.61 6.24 -10.72
CA VAL A 21 -10.48 5.41 -11.17
C VAL A 21 -10.22 5.57 -12.67
N LYS A 22 -11.28 5.77 -13.48
CA LYS A 22 -11.17 5.95 -14.93
C LYS A 22 -10.37 7.21 -15.32
N ASP A 23 -10.45 8.25 -14.50
CA ASP A 23 -9.90 9.58 -14.76
C ASP A 23 -8.51 9.79 -14.12
N ILE A 24 -8.05 8.86 -13.27
CA ILE A 24 -6.74 8.91 -12.60
C ILE A 24 -5.68 8.27 -13.49
N ASP A 25 -4.67 9.04 -13.88
CA ASP A 25 -3.59 8.61 -14.77
C ASP A 25 -2.35 8.10 -14.01
N ALA A 26 -2.56 7.09 -13.18
CA ALA A 26 -1.52 6.36 -12.43
C ALA A 26 -1.46 4.88 -12.87
N ASP A 27 -0.35 4.22 -12.54
CA ASP A 27 -0.15 2.80 -12.88
C ASP A 27 -1.14 1.90 -12.09
N LEU A 28 -1.43 2.26 -10.83
CA LEU A 28 -2.48 1.68 -10.00
C LEU A 28 -3.20 2.78 -9.20
N VAL A 29 -4.46 2.53 -8.85
CA VAL A 29 -5.23 3.37 -7.91
C VAL A 29 -5.48 2.57 -6.63
N GLU A 30 -4.96 3.05 -5.50
CA GLU A 30 -5.28 2.46 -4.20
C GLU A 30 -6.63 2.99 -3.72
N LEU A 31 -7.63 2.10 -3.63
CA LEU A 31 -8.92 2.40 -3.02
C LEU A 31 -8.82 2.17 -1.51
N ARG A 32 -8.64 3.28 -0.76
CA ARG A 32 -8.65 3.29 0.71
C ARG A 32 -10.09 3.18 1.22
N LEU A 33 -10.62 1.97 1.25
CA LEU A 33 -11.99 1.68 1.69
C LEU A 33 -12.17 1.81 3.21
N ASP A 34 -11.08 1.91 3.97
CA ASP A 34 -11.14 2.25 5.39
C ASP A 34 -11.69 3.67 5.65
N TYR A 35 -11.78 4.52 4.64
CA TYR A 35 -12.46 5.82 4.73
C TYR A 35 -13.96 5.73 4.42
N SER A 36 -14.46 4.56 4.00
CA SER A 36 -15.81 4.45 3.47
C SER A 36 -16.85 4.45 4.58
N ARG A 37 -17.90 5.24 4.39
CA ARG A 37 -19.09 5.21 5.24
C ARG A 37 -20.04 4.08 4.83
N GLU A 38 -20.01 3.72 3.55
CA GLU A 38 -20.80 2.65 2.96
C GLU A 38 -19.89 1.82 2.06
N PHE A 39 -19.63 0.57 2.44
CA PHE A 39 -18.74 -0.29 1.67
C PHE A 39 -19.39 -0.67 0.33
N PRO A 40 -18.69 -0.52 -0.80
CA PRO A 40 -19.19 -1.02 -2.08
C PRO A 40 -19.28 -2.54 -2.04
N ARG A 41 -20.12 -3.14 -2.88
CA ARG A 41 -20.06 -4.60 -3.05
C ARG A 41 -18.77 -4.92 -3.82
N PRO A 42 -18.04 -6.00 -3.47
CA PRO A 42 -16.83 -6.39 -4.20
C PRO A 42 -17.02 -6.48 -5.72
N GLN A 43 -18.21 -6.90 -6.19
CA GLN A 43 -18.54 -7.01 -7.61
C GLN A 43 -18.58 -5.65 -8.33
N ASP A 44 -18.90 -4.57 -7.63
CA ASP A 44 -18.95 -3.22 -8.21
C ASP A 44 -17.54 -2.71 -8.57
N LEU A 45 -16.49 -3.36 -8.06
CA LEU A 45 -15.08 -3.05 -8.34
C LEU A 45 -14.53 -3.76 -9.58
N LEU A 46 -15.23 -4.78 -10.11
CA LEU A 46 -14.80 -5.58 -11.27
C LEU A 46 -14.42 -4.77 -12.52
N PRO A 47 -15.15 -3.70 -12.90
CA PRO A 47 -14.80 -2.90 -14.09
C PRO A 47 -13.39 -2.28 -14.01
N TYR A 48 -12.83 -2.17 -12.80
CA TYR A 48 -11.54 -1.55 -12.55
C TYR A 48 -10.47 -2.55 -12.09
N ARG A 49 -10.78 -3.87 -12.12
CA ARG A 49 -9.97 -4.96 -11.56
C ARG A 49 -8.46 -4.82 -11.81
N ASP A 50 -8.07 -4.53 -13.05
CA ASP A 50 -6.66 -4.52 -13.47
C ASP A 50 -5.95 -3.19 -13.16
N ARG A 51 -6.67 -2.20 -12.62
CA ARG A 51 -6.16 -0.86 -12.32
C ARG A 51 -6.19 -0.50 -10.83
N ILE A 52 -6.83 -1.33 -10.00
CA ILE A 52 -7.05 -1.01 -8.59
C ILE A 52 -6.22 -1.90 -7.66
N LEU A 53 -5.87 -1.32 -6.52
CA LEU A 53 -5.41 -2.01 -5.33
C LEU A 53 -6.37 -1.64 -4.21
N VAL A 54 -7.04 -2.60 -3.59
CA VAL A 54 -8.00 -2.32 -2.52
C VAL A 54 -7.32 -2.41 -1.15
N THR A 55 -7.62 -1.47 -0.26
CA THR A 55 -7.06 -1.46 1.10
C THR A 55 -8.16 -1.22 2.13
N LEU A 56 -8.26 -2.13 3.09
CA LEU A 56 -9.02 -1.95 4.33
C LEU A 56 -8.01 -1.87 5.48
N ARG A 57 -7.40 -0.69 5.67
CA ARG A 57 -6.31 -0.48 6.64
C ARG A 57 -6.81 -0.61 8.08
N ASP A 58 -6.14 -1.41 8.90
CA ASP A 58 -6.43 -1.49 10.33
C ASP A 58 -6.10 -0.16 11.05
N ARG A 59 -6.86 0.19 12.09
CA ARG A 59 -6.64 1.42 12.87
C ARG A 59 -5.23 1.50 13.46
N GLU A 60 -4.75 0.38 14.01
CA GLU A 60 -3.40 0.26 14.57
C GLU A 60 -2.29 0.48 13.53
N GLU A 61 -2.61 0.31 12.24
CA GLU A 61 -1.68 0.55 11.13
C GLU A 61 -1.95 1.89 10.42
N GLY A 62 -2.69 2.81 11.06
CA GLY A 62 -2.96 4.16 10.52
C GLY A 62 -4.21 4.23 9.62
N GLY A 63 -5.13 3.28 9.76
CA GLY A 63 -6.42 3.26 9.07
C GLY A 63 -7.50 4.05 9.79
N GLN A 64 -8.55 4.43 9.07
CA GLN A 64 -9.69 5.18 9.64
C GLN A 64 -10.94 4.33 9.90
N GLY A 65 -10.94 3.08 9.43
CA GLY A 65 -12.14 2.27 9.31
C GLY A 65 -12.76 1.84 10.63
N ASN A 66 -14.07 1.59 10.60
CA ASN A 66 -14.82 0.95 11.68
C ASN A 66 -15.47 -0.34 11.16
N PHE A 67 -14.65 -1.33 10.85
CA PHE A 67 -15.10 -2.65 10.40
C PHE A 67 -14.52 -3.73 11.31
N THR A 68 -15.21 -4.86 11.38
CA THR A 68 -14.73 -6.02 12.16
C THR A 68 -13.72 -6.83 11.35
N ASP A 69 -12.86 -7.57 12.04
CA ASP A 69 -11.97 -8.54 11.40
C ASP A 69 -12.74 -9.53 10.52
N ASN A 70 -13.92 -10.00 10.95
CA ASN A 70 -14.75 -10.94 10.17
C ASN A 70 -15.25 -10.30 8.87
N PHE A 71 -15.65 -9.02 8.92
CA PHE A 71 -16.04 -8.29 7.71
C PHE A 71 -14.85 -8.17 6.75
N LYS A 72 -13.69 -7.74 7.24
CA LYS A 72 -12.47 -7.60 6.44
C LYS A 72 -12.04 -8.93 5.83
N GLU A 73 -12.02 -10.02 6.60
CA GLU A 73 -11.71 -11.37 6.10
C GLU A 73 -12.65 -11.78 4.97
N THR A 74 -13.96 -11.59 5.16
CA THR A 74 -14.98 -11.90 4.14
C THR A 74 -14.77 -11.06 2.88
N PHE A 75 -14.57 -9.75 3.05
CA PHE A 75 -14.39 -8.82 1.94
C PHE A 75 -13.14 -9.15 1.11
N LEU A 76 -11.99 -9.37 1.77
CA LEU A 76 -10.74 -9.72 1.09
C LEU A 76 -10.82 -11.08 0.38
N ASN A 77 -11.54 -12.05 0.95
CA ASN A 77 -11.78 -13.35 0.31
C ASN A 77 -12.67 -13.21 -0.94
N GLU A 78 -13.67 -12.32 -0.93
CA GLU A 78 -14.44 -12.01 -2.14
C GLU A 78 -13.58 -11.30 -3.20
N LEU A 79 -12.75 -10.32 -2.82
CA LEU A 79 -11.81 -9.69 -3.76
C LEU A 79 -10.84 -10.70 -4.39
N MET A 80 -10.39 -11.69 -3.61
CA MET A 80 -9.55 -12.77 -4.09
C MET A 80 -10.26 -13.57 -5.19
N LYS A 81 -11.52 -13.99 -4.97
CA LYS A 81 -12.32 -14.72 -5.97
C LYS A 81 -12.52 -13.93 -7.26
N LEU A 82 -12.65 -12.61 -7.14
CA LEU A 82 -12.78 -11.69 -8.26
C LEU A 82 -11.44 -11.37 -8.96
N GLY A 83 -10.32 -11.90 -8.45
CA GLY A 83 -9.00 -11.66 -8.99
C GLY A 83 -8.54 -10.20 -8.85
N ILE A 84 -9.07 -9.47 -7.87
CA ILE A 84 -8.73 -8.07 -7.59
C ILE A 84 -7.50 -8.02 -6.67
N LEU A 85 -6.58 -7.08 -6.94
CA LEU A 85 -5.42 -6.84 -6.09
C LEU A 85 -5.83 -6.12 -4.81
N TYR A 86 -5.24 -6.51 -3.68
CA TYR A 86 -5.46 -5.85 -2.40
C TYR A 86 -4.20 -5.82 -1.54
N ASP A 87 -4.20 -4.93 -0.56
CA ASP A 87 -3.23 -4.80 0.52
C ASP A 87 -3.83 -5.35 1.81
N VAL A 88 -3.11 -6.27 2.46
CA VAL A 88 -3.44 -6.86 3.75
C VAL A 88 -2.22 -6.83 4.67
N GLU A 89 -2.43 -6.49 5.92
CA GLU A 89 -1.37 -6.41 6.92
C GLU A 89 -0.86 -7.81 7.30
N ALA A 90 0.46 -7.95 7.47
CA ALA A 90 1.08 -9.15 8.04
C ALA A 90 0.49 -9.47 9.42
N SER A 91 0.19 -8.44 10.22
CA SER A 91 -0.45 -8.56 11.52
C SER A 91 -1.89 -9.11 11.42
N PHE A 92 -2.60 -8.87 10.32
CA PHE A 92 -3.92 -9.44 10.06
C PHE A 92 -3.83 -10.90 9.61
N LEU A 93 -2.85 -11.21 8.76
CA LEU A 93 -2.59 -12.58 8.27
C LEU A 93 -2.16 -13.55 9.38
N SER A 94 -1.55 -13.06 10.47
CA SER A 94 -1.20 -13.92 11.61
C SER A 94 -2.42 -14.40 12.41
N ARG A 95 -3.57 -13.70 12.29
CA ARG A 95 -4.80 -13.97 13.05
C ARG A 95 -5.98 -14.43 12.21
N ARG A 96 -5.95 -14.25 10.88
CA ARG A 96 -7.04 -14.60 9.95
C ARG A 96 -6.55 -15.38 8.73
N ARG A 97 -7.43 -16.20 8.14
CA ARG A 97 -7.11 -17.01 6.96
C ARG A 97 -7.50 -16.25 5.69
N VAL A 98 -6.63 -15.35 5.27
CA VAL A 98 -6.74 -14.63 3.99
C VAL A 98 -5.57 -15.01 3.09
N GLN A 99 -5.84 -15.25 1.81
CA GLN A 99 -4.82 -15.66 0.85
C GLN A 99 -3.96 -14.48 0.41
N PHE A 100 -2.66 -14.49 0.74
CA PHE A 100 -1.76 -13.38 0.42
C PHE A 100 -0.95 -13.55 -0.89
N ARG A 101 -0.96 -14.75 -1.48
CA ARG A 101 -0.20 -15.02 -2.72
C ARG A 101 -0.62 -14.04 -3.82
N GLU A 102 0.36 -13.41 -4.46
CA GLU A 102 0.17 -12.37 -5.49
C GLU A 102 -0.61 -11.13 -5.00
N LYS A 103 -0.66 -10.89 -3.69
CA LYS A 103 -1.24 -9.68 -3.06
C LYS A 103 -0.17 -8.82 -2.40
N VAL A 104 -0.52 -7.59 -2.01
CA VAL A 104 0.37 -6.76 -1.22
C VAL A 104 0.25 -7.19 0.24
N VAL A 105 1.39 -7.53 0.87
CA VAL A 105 1.44 -7.76 2.31
C VAL A 105 2.16 -6.58 2.95
N SER A 106 1.55 -5.94 3.93
CA SER A 106 2.10 -4.71 4.51
C SER A 106 2.39 -4.77 6.00
N ALA A 107 3.29 -3.91 6.45
CA ALA A 107 3.58 -3.67 7.87
C ALA A 107 4.01 -2.21 8.08
N HIS A 108 3.36 -1.53 9.03
CA HIS A 108 3.60 -0.12 9.34
C HIS A 108 4.18 0.02 10.75
N TYR A 109 5.36 0.63 10.81
CA TYR A 109 6.15 0.77 12.02
C TYR A 109 6.11 2.22 12.50
N PHE A 110 5.10 2.55 13.31
CA PHE A 110 4.89 3.91 13.82
C PHE A 110 5.78 4.25 15.03
N HIS A 111 5.89 3.32 15.98
CA HIS A 111 6.46 3.61 17.31
C HIS A 111 7.80 2.92 17.58
N ARG A 112 8.28 2.10 16.66
CA ARG A 112 9.57 1.41 16.72
C ARG A 112 10.10 1.15 15.32
N LEU A 113 11.36 0.78 15.18
CA LEU A 113 11.88 0.22 13.93
C LEU A 113 11.83 -1.32 13.99
N PRO A 114 11.62 -2.02 12.85
CA PRO A 114 11.79 -3.45 12.81
C PRO A 114 13.26 -3.82 12.96
N SER A 115 13.54 -4.98 13.56
CA SER A 115 14.88 -5.56 13.49
C SER A 115 15.15 -6.14 12.10
N ARG A 116 16.41 -6.44 11.78
CA ARG A 116 16.75 -7.10 10.50
C ARG A 116 16.14 -8.50 10.43
N GLU A 117 16.11 -9.22 11.54
CA GLU A 117 15.52 -10.55 11.67
C GLU A 117 14.01 -10.50 11.44
N GLU A 118 13.33 -9.46 11.93
CA GLU A 118 11.90 -9.24 11.67
C GLU A 118 11.63 -8.95 10.19
N VAL A 119 12.46 -8.10 9.56
CA VAL A 119 12.40 -7.86 8.11
C VAL A 119 12.62 -9.18 7.34
N ASP A 120 13.66 -9.94 7.67
CA ASP A 120 13.93 -11.24 7.05
C ASP A 120 12.79 -12.22 7.21
N CYS A 121 12.18 -12.27 8.39
CA CYS A 121 11.01 -13.10 8.66
C CYS A 121 9.82 -12.69 7.80
N LEU A 122 9.52 -11.39 7.66
CA LEU A 122 8.45 -10.91 6.79
C LEU A 122 8.66 -11.34 5.33
N PHE A 123 9.86 -11.11 4.79
CA PHE A 123 10.16 -11.44 3.39
C PHE A 123 10.22 -12.96 3.14
N SER A 124 10.67 -13.75 4.12
CA SER A 124 10.69 -15.21 4.01
C SER A 124 9.27 -15.81 4.10
N THR A 125 8.47 -15.34 5.06
CA THR A 125 7.10 -15.78 5.32
C THR A 125 6.18 -15.44 4.14
N TYR A 126 6.28 -14.22 3.62
CA TYR A 126 5.40 -13.70 2.58
C TYR A 126 6.07 -13.63 1.20
N ARG A 127 7.03 -14.52 0.92
CA ARG A 127 7.78 -14.55 -0.36
C ARG A 127 6.92 -14.69 -1.62
N GLU A 128 5.70 -15.23 -1.48
CA GLU A 128 4.75 -15.41 -2.58
C GLU A 128 3.83 -14.19 -2.78
N ALA A 129 3.95 -13.16 -1.94
CA ALA A 129 3.24 -11.90 -2.12
C ALA A 129 3.69 -11.22 -3.42
N PHE A 130 2.80 -10.41 -4.02
CA PHE A 130 3.19 -9.51 -5.11
C PHE A 130 4.29 -8.55 -4.67
N THR A 131 4.19 -8.06 -3.43
CA THR A 131 5.26 -7.31 -2.76
C THR A 131 5.03 -7.32 -1.25
N VAL A 132 6.12 -7.28 -0.50
CA VAL A 132 6.08 -6.95 0.93
C VAL A 132 6.35 -5.46 1.08
N LYS A 133 5.37 -4.74 1.64
CA LYS A 133 5.31 -3.29 1.79
C LYS A 133 5.64 -2.89 3.24
N ILE A 134 6.79 -2.28 3.47
CA ILE A 134 7.20 -1.83 4.80
C ILE A 134 7.26 -0.31 4.86
N ALA A 135 6.44 0.31 5.71
CA ALA A 135 6.50 1.73 6.00
C ALA A 135 7.06 1.94 7.41
N VAL A 136 8.07 2.82 7.56
CA VAL A 136 8.67 3.10 8.88
C VAL A 136 8.63 4.60 9.17
N SER A 137 8.36 4.96 10.43
CA SER A 137 8.48 6.36 10.87
C SER A 137 9.93 6.82 10.87
N ASN A 138 10.13 8.13 10.80
CA ASN A 138 11.45 8.80 10.78
C ASN A 138 12.18 8.77 12.15
N LEU A 139 12.14 7.62 12.85
CA LEU A 139 12.85 7.38 14.11
C LEU A 139 14.36 7.21 13.85
N PRO A 140 15.25 7.54 14.80
CA PRO A 140 16.70 7.33 14.62
C PRO A 140 17.04 5.91 14.14
N GLY A 141 17.78 5.81 13.03
CA GLY A 141 18.10 4.51 12.39
C GLY A 141 17.18 4.11 11.22
N TYR A 142 16.13 4.89 10.91
CA TYR A 142 15.14 4.49 9.90
C TYR A 142 15.70 4.42 8.47
N ARG A 143 16.72 5.23 8.14
CA ARG A 143 17.33 5.23 6.80
C ARG A 143 18.15 3.97 6.59
N GLU A 144 18.86 3.52 7.63
CA GLU A 144 19.65 2.31 7.64
C GLU A 144 18.76 1.06 7.46
N ILE A 145 17.62 1.01 8.16
CA ILE A 145 16.68 -0.11 7.99
C ILE A 145 15.98 -0.06 6.62
N LEU A 146 15.62 1.12 6.09
CA LEU A 146 15.05 1.24 4.74
C LEU A 146 16.06 0.84 3.65
N SER A 147 17.33 1.25 3.80
CA SER A 147 18.41 0.80 2.92
C SER A 147 18.67 -0.71 3.03
N TYR A 148 18.43 -1.31 4.19
CA TYR A 148 18.48 -2.77 4.31
C TYR A 148 17.29 -3.43 3.61
N ILE A 149 16.08 -2.90 3.77
CA ILE A 149 14.87 -3.39 3.09
C ILE A 149 15.02 -3.27 1.56
N SER A 150 15.68 -2.24 1.06
CA SER A 150 15.92 -2.07 -0.39
C SER A 150 16.76 -3.18 -1.01
N THR A 151 17.50 -3.95 -0.20
CA THR A 151 18.23 -5.15 -0.68
C THR A 151 17.32 -6.36 -0.90
N LYS A 152 16.06 -6.31 -0.45
CA LYS A 152 15.10 -7.41 -0.56
C LYS A 152 14.42 -7.40 -1.94
N PRO A 153 14.52 -8.48 -2.74
CA PRO A 153 13.93 -8.53 -4.08
C PRO A 153 12.42 -8.28 -4.06
N GLY A 154 11.93 -7.40 -4.93
CA GLY A 154 10.51 -7.09 -5.07
C GLY A 154 9.88 -6.38 -3.87
N SER A 155 10.69 -5.85 -2.95
CA SER A 155 10.22 -5.07 -1.81
C SER A 155 9.53 -3.77 -2.22
N THR A 156 8.60 -3.33 -1.39
CA THR A 156 8.06 -1.97 -1.42
C THR A 156 8.39 -1.32 -0.09
N PHE A 157 8.99 -0.14 -0.09
CA PHE A 157 9.40 0.50 1.15
C PHE A 157 9.38 2.03 1.03
N MET A 158 9.08 2.67 2.16
CA MET A 158 8.97 4.12 2.23
C MET A 158 9.16 4.61 3.66
N PRO A 159 9.75 5.80 3.85
CA PRO A 159 9.66 6.52 5.10
C PRO A 159 8.27 7.15 5.25
N MET A 160 7.78 7.22 6.48
CA MET A 160 6.64 8.07 6.88
C MET A 160 7.18 9.39 7.42
N SER A 161 7.95 10.09 6.57
CA SER A 161 8.58 11.38 6.86
C SER A 161 7.75 12.53 6.28
N PRO A 162 7.70 13.72 6.91
CA PRO A 162 6.97 14.88 6.37
C PRO A 162 7.48 15.37 5.02
N ASP A 163 8.74 15.13 4.67
CA ASP A 163 9.33 15.58 3.40
C ASP A 163 8.96 14.62 2.25
N PRO A 164 8.15 15.08 1.26
CA PRO A 164 7.76 14.24 0.14
C PRO A 164 8.92 13.87 -0.80
N LEU A 165 9.96 14.72 -0.89
CA LEU A 165 11.14 14.43 -1.71
C LEU A 165 11.99 13.34 -1.07
N GLU A 166 12.09 13.30 0.25
CA GLU A 166 12.75 12.19 0.95
C GLU A 166 12.02 10.87 0.70
N ARG A 167 10.68 10.87 0.80
CA ARG A 167 9.88 9.68 0.52
C ARG A 167 10.12 9.17 -0.90
N LEU A 168 10.12 10.06 -1.88
CA LEU A 168 10.45 9.73 -3.26
C LEU A 168 11.88 9.19 -3.40
N ALA A 169 12.87 9.92 -2.91
CA ALA A 169 14.29 9.57 -3.04
C ALA A 169 14.61 8.20 -2.43
N ILE A 170 14.06 7.90 -1.26
CA ILE A 170 14.25 6.58 -0.64
C ILE A 170 13.53 5.50 -1.45
N SER A 171 12.29 5.72 -1.90
CA SER A 171 11.60 4.73 -2.73
C SER A 171 12.33 4.46 -4.06
N LEU A 172 13.06 5.43 -4.61
CA LEU A 172 13.91 5.23 -5.80
C LEU A 172 15.11 4.30 -5.56
N LEU A 173 15.43 3.92 -4.32
CA LEU A 173 16.47 2.92 -4.04
C LEU A 173 16.09 1.48 -4.44
N GLY A 174 14.90 1.28 -5.03
CA GLY A 174 14.45 0.00 -5.58
C GLY A 174 13.08 -0.46 -5.11
N SER A 175 12.26 0.41 -4.51
CA SER A 175 10.88 0.08 -4.13
C SER A 175 10.08 -0.30 -5.37
N ARG A 176 9.30 -1.37 -5.30
CA ARG A 176 8.43 -1.82 -6.40
C ARG A 176 7.27 -0.86 -6.65
N LEU A 177 6.72 -0.27 -5.58
CA LEU A 177 5.61 0.68 -5.63
C LEU A 177 6.01 2.03 -5.02
N LEU A 178 5.50 3.12 -5.59
CA LEU A 178 5.58 4.46 -5.05
C LEU A 178 4.17 4.97 -4.72
N TYR A 179 3.87 5.11 -3.43
CA TYR A 179 2.56 5.57 -2.97
C TYR A 179 2.48 7.10 -2.98
N THR A 180 1.46 7.60 -3.66
CA THR A 180 1.15 9.01 -3.93
C THR A 180 -0.31 9.30 -3.58
N TYR A 181 -0.77 10.53 -3.68
CA TYR A 181 -2.18 10.87 -3.44
C TYR A 181 -2.88 11.44 -4.68
N VAL A 182 -4.21 11.30 -4.72
CA VAL A 182 -5.10 11.93 -5.71
C VAL A 182 -5.49 13.34 -5.27
N ASP A 183 -6.32 13.49 -4.22
CA ASP A 183 -6.78 14.82 -3.77
C ASP A 183 -6.02 15.29 -2.53
N SER A 184 -5.89 14.40 -1.55
CA SER A 184 -5.25 14.67 -0.26
C SER A 184 -4.41 13.49 0.19
N PRO A 185 -3.23 13.72 0.79
CA PRO A 185 -2.43 12.66 1.40
C PRO A 185 -3.22 11.80 2.38
N THR A 186 -3.05 10.48 2.28
CA THR A 186 -3.55 9.49 3.25
C THR A 186 -2.46 8.97 4.19
N ALA A 187 -1.22 9.39 3.93
CA ALA A 187 -0.05 9.15 4.75
C ALA A 187 0.95 10.31 4.60
N THR A 188 1.76 10.53 5.63
CA THR A 188 2.76 11.59 5.68
C THR A 188 3.80 11.44 4.55
N GLY A 189 4.12 12.54 3.87
CA GLY A 189 5.13 12.59 2.80
C GLY A 189 4.67 12.07 1.43
N GLN A 190 3.38 11.77 1.22
CA GLN A 190 2.90 11.44 -0.13
C GLN A 190 2.98 12.68 -1.05
N LEU A 191 3.60 12.51 -2.22
CA LEU A 191 3.52 13.47 -3.34
C LEU A 191 2.20 13.30 -4.10
N HIS A 192 1.77 14.35 -4.81
CA HIS A 192 0.66 14.23 -5.75
C HIS A 192 1.07 13.30 -6.91
N TYR A 193 0.18 12.41 -7.35
CA TYR A 193 0.55 11.36 -8.31
C TYR A 193 1.06 11.92 -9.65
N LEU A 194 0.50 13.04 -10.15
CA LEU A 194 0.98 13.69 -11.38
C LEU A 194 2.38 14.29 -11.21
N GLU A 195 2.73 14.77 -10.02
CA GLU A 195 4.07 15.31 -9.75
C GLU A 195 5.09 14.17 -9.70
N ALA A 196 4.76 13.08 -9.00
CA ALA A 196 5.57 11.86 -9.02
C ALA A 196 5.76 11.33 -10.45
N LYS A 197 4.70 11.31 -11.26
CA LYS A 197 4.77 10.89 -12.67
C LYS A 197 5.72 11.76 -13.48
N ARG A 198 5.62 13.08 -13.35
CA ARG A 198 6.54 14.02 -13.99
C ARG A 198 7.99 13.73 -13.60
N ILE A 199 8.27 13.51 -12.32
CA ILE A 199 9.64 13.24 -11.85
C ILE A 199 10.14 11.89 -12.37
N LEU A 200 9.33 10.81 -12.29
CA LEU A 200 9.73 9.50 -12.80
C LEU A 200 9.99 9.52 -14.31
N ASN A 201 9.21 10.26 -15.10
CA ASN A 201 9.45 10.43 -16.53
C ASN A 201 10.76 11.18 -16.86
N CYS A 202 11.34 11.92 -15.91
CA CYS A 202 12.67 12.52 -16.08
C CYS A 202 13.81 11.55 -15.74
N LEU A 203 13.53 10.46 -15.02
CA LEU A 203 14.52 9.51 -14.51
C LEU A 203 14.54 8.18 -15.28
N PHE A 204 13.44 7.82 -15.94
CA PHE A 204 13.22 6.53 -16.60
C PHE A 204 12.76 6.68 -18.05
#